data_AF-A0A165EVD7-F1
#
_entry.id   AF-A0A165EVD7-F1
#
_cell.length_a   1.000
_cell.length_b   1.000
_cell.length_c   1.000
_cell.angle_alpha   90.00
_cell.angle_beta   90.00
_cell.angle_gamma   90.00
#
_symmetry.space_group_name_H-M   'P 1'
#
loop_
_entity.id
_entity.type
_entity.pdbx_description
1 polymer ?
#
loop_
_entity_poly.entity_id
_entity_poly.type
_entity_poly.pdbx_seq_one_letter_code
_entity_poly.pdbx_strand_id
1 'polypeptide(L)'
;MWDALGWSEELANGGMMTVHENYQAALNPLVGHIVNLCLSHHDQLRLVAVHILYCMIISKYHVSGIFNHIEHELVSNLDTLFMSDSKGDDITCAFFIGNLHRLFEESDIDEQLRALVDTFLQEVNMFLDLLLSVCALSESEEFADDRVIATLHLINFIQQIGRDEIYIKYVHQLVNMHLQAQNYVEAALTLKLHADLHDWDLNSFTPAMEDLGKGKAWESTIEICKELAVQHAEVMFNYARLAEILHHKAALLERIVTDQRYYSDYFRVAFYGSFPAAIHNKQFILLKPMGDLPVDIHFGTDQYIQYTTVTPGPGQDLPIFTNPDVSSQIRAYHEHSAIKLFSYSRPATRISPDVIGMQILQISPVQSAIQEVEEKMCEVAGLNLRYSILAKTSQAVPTNSLAMNLNTIIDVPAGSGIGAS
;
A
#
# COMPACT_ATOMS: atom_id res chain seq x y z
N MET A 1 -16.29 17.70 -42.51
CA MET A 1 -17.26 18.64 -41.89
C MET A 1 -16.67 19.32 -40.66
N TRP A 2 -16.06 18.58 -39.72
CA TRP A 2 -15.32 19.16 -38.60
C TRP A 2 -14.14 20.04 -39.04
N ASP A 3 -13.55 19.75 -40.20
CA ASP A 3 -12.54 20.55 -40.89
C ASP A 3 -13.02 22.01 -41.14
N ALA A 4 -14.33 22.22 -41.31
CA ALA A 4 -14.92 23.54 -41.51
C ALA A 4 -15.13 24.34 -40.21
N LEU A 5 -14.75 23.78 -39.06
CA LEU A 5 -14.58 24.48 -37.78
C LEU A 5 -13.09 24.85 -37.54
N GLY A 6 -12.19 24.48 -38.46
CA GLY A 6 -10.80 24.93 -38.50
C GLY A 6 -10.69 26.37 -39.01
N TRP A 7 -10.62 27.30 -38.06
CA TRP A 7 -10.09 28.67 -38.13
C TRP A 7 -9.75 29.27 -39.51
N SER A 8 -10.40 30.39 -39.84
CA SER A 8 -9.98 31.29 -40.92
C SER A 8 -8.93 32.29 -40.41
N GLU A 9 -7.80 32.41 -41.10
CA GLU A 9 -6.74 33.40 -40.83
C GLU A 9 -7.14 34.84 -41.23
N GLU A 10 -8.32 35.32 -40.82
CA GLU A 10 -8.77 36.66 -41.22
C GLU A 10 -9.60 37.37 -40.14
N LEU A 11 -8.89 38.00 -39.18
CA LEU A 11 -9.42 39.17 -38.42
C LEU A 11 -8.29 39.99 -37.76
N ALA A 12 -7.45 40.60 -38.60
CA ALA A 12 -6.65 41.73 -38.16
C ALA A 12 -7.58 42.91 -37.78
N ASN A 13 -7.27 43.57 -36.66
CA ASN A 13 -8.02 44.66 -36.00
C ASN A 13 -9.30 44.27 -35.24
N GLY A 14 -9.23 44.44 -33.91
CA GLY A 14 -10.26 45.23 -33.22
C GLY A 14 -11.34 44.51 -32.41
N GLY A 15 -10.95 43.82 -31.33
CA GLY A 15 -11.79 43.67 -30.14
C GLY A 15 -13.02 42.76 -30.28
N MET A 16 -12.81 41.44 -30.32
CA MET A 16 -13.91 40.45 -30.37
C MET A 16 -13.67 39.20 -29.52
N MET A 17 -13.40 39.39 -28.22
CA MET A 17 -13.74 38.35 -27.22
C MET A 17 -15.27 38.30 -27.11
N THR A 18 -15.88 37.14 -27.41
CA THR A 18 -17.26 36.73 -27.06
C THR A 18 -17.74 35.48 -27.82
N VAL A 19 -17.25 35.20 -29.03
CA VAL A 19 -17.85 34.13 -29.87
C VAL A 19 -17.22 32.76 -29.63
N HIS A 20 -15.89 32.65 -29.71
CA HIS A 20 -15.18 31.37 -29.65
C HIS A 20 -15.33 30.66 -28.29
N GLU A 21 -15.30 31.41 -27.19
CA GLU A 21 -15.47 30.90 -25.82
C GLU A 21 -16.84 30.23 -25.61
N ASN A 22 -17.91 30.80 -26.17
CA ASN A 22 -19.27 30.28 -26.02
C ASN A 22 -19.46 28.92 -26.70
N TYR A 23 -18.79 28.67 -27.83
CA TYR A 23 -18.78 27.35 -28.46
C TYR A 23 -17.93 26.34 -27.68
N GLN A 24 -16.80 26.75 -27.09
CA GLN A 24 -16.01 25.86 -26.23
C GLN A 24 -16.74 25.47 -24.93
N ALA A 25 -17.43 26.40 -24.28
CA ALA A 25 -18.27 26.11 -23.12
C ALA A 25 -19.37 25.07 -23.43
N ALA A 26 -19.92 25.10 -24.65
CA ALA A 26 -20.88 24.10 -25.14
C ALA A 26 -20.23 22.76 -25.55
N LEU A 27 -18.90 22.72 -25.76
CA LEU A 27 -18.15 21.53 -26.15
C LEU A 27 -17.58 20.73 -24.96
N ASN A 28 -17.37 21.34 -23.79
CA ASN A 28 -16.91 20.60 -22.59
C ASN A 28 -17.80 19.38 -22.26
N PRO A 29 -19.15 19.48 -22.16
CA PRO A 29 -20.00 18.33 -21.82
C PRO A 29 -19.97 17.18 -22.85
N LEU A 30 -19.41 17.42 -24.04
CA LEU A 30 -19.27 16.42 -25.08
C LEU A 30 -17.96 15.63 -24.99
N VAL A 31 -16.97 16.05 -24.19
CA VAL A 31 -15.68 15.34 -24.04
C VAL A 31 -15.90 13.90 -23.59
N GLY A 32 -16.64 13.67 -22.49
CA GLY A 32 -16.93 12.31 -22.01
C GLY A 32 -17.70 11.44 -23.00
N HIS A 33 -18.64 12.04 -23.73
CA HIS A 33 -19.37 11.36 -24.81
C HIS A 33 -18.44 10.95 -25.95
N ILE A 34 -17.45 11.78 -26.29
CA ILE A 34 -16.48 11.52 -27.36
C ILE A 34 -15.43 10.49 -26.92
N VAL A 35 -14.97 10.52 -25.67
CA VAL A 35 -14.10 9.46 -25.09
C VAL A 35 -14.79 8.08 -25.16
N ASN A 36 -16.08 8.01 -24.83
CA ASN A 36 -16.86 6.77 -24.95
C ASN A 36 -16.91 6.28 -26.42
N LEU A 37 -17.10 7.20 -27.38
CA LEU A 37 -17.02 6.88 -28.82
C LEU A 37 -15.62 6.43 -29.27
N CYS A 38 -14.53 6.96 -28.70
CA CYS A 38 -13.16 6.52 -28.96
C CYS A 38 -12.89 5.07 -28.54
N LEU A 39 -13.57 4.59 -27.49
CA LEU A 39 -13.45 3.21 -26.99
C LEU A 39 -14.47 2.24 -27.62
N SER A 40 -15.38 2.72 -28.48
CA SER A 40 -16.38 1.90 -29.16
C SER A 40 -15.76 0.83 -30.08
N HIS A 41 -16.41 -0.31 -30.27
CA HIS A 41 -15.86 -1.42 -31.08
C HIS A 41 -15.91 -1.20 -32.62
N HIS A 42 -16.19 0.01 -33.11
CA HIS A 42 -16.39 0.28 -34.55
C HIS A 42 -15.31 1.20 -35.12
N ASP A 43 -14.40 0.66 -35.92
CA ASP A 43 -13.17 1.34 -36.37
C ASP A 43 -13.37 2.75 -36.94
N GLN A 44 -14.30 2.93 -37.88
CA GLN A 44 -14.57 4.24 -38.48
C GLN A 44 -15.14 5.25 -37.46
N LEU A 45 -15.84 4.76 -36.43
CA LEU A 45 -16.42 5.62 -35.39
C LEU A 45 -15.33 6.06 -34.40
N ARG A 46 -14.44 5.14 -34.02
CA ARG A 46 -13.23 5.45 -33.25
C ARG A 46 -12.36 6.48 -33.95
N LEU A 47 -12.02 6.27 -35.23
CA LEU A 47 -11.16 7.19 -36.00
C LEU A 47 -11.75 8.61 -36.08
N VAL A 48 -13.07 8.73 -36.31
CA VAL A 48 -13.75 10.04 -36.30
C VAL A 48 -13.80 10.65 -34.90
N ALA A 49 -14.08 9.87 -33.86
CA ALA A 49 -14.11 10.36 -32.47
C ALA A 49 -12.75 10.85 -31.99
N VAL A 50 -11.68 10.10 -32.26
CA VAL A 50 -10.30 10.47 -31.93
C VAL A 50 -9.87 11.74 -32.67
N HIS A 51 -10.25 11.90 -33.94
CA HIS A 51 -9.99 13.12 -34.69
C HIS A 51 -10.76 14.34 -34.14
N ILE A 52 -12.03 14.18 -33.74
CA ILE A 52 -12.80 15.24 -33.06
C ILE A 52 -12.14 15.61 -31.73
N LEU A 53 -11.71 14.62 -30.93
CA LEU A 53 -11.05 14.86 -29.65
C LEU A 53 -9.71 15.60 -29.83
N TYR A 54 -8.90 15.20 -30.81
CA TYR A 54 -7.68 15.89 -31.22
C TYR A 54 -7.95 17.38 -31.53
N CYS A 55 -8.98 17.69 -32.34
CA CYS A 55 -9.38 19.07 -32.61
C CYS A 55 -9.86 19.81 -31.35
N MET A 56 -10.53 19.14 -30.40
CA MET A 56 -10.94 19.74 -29.13
C MET A 56 -9.75 20.05 -28.20
N ILE A 57 -8.73 19.19 -28.16
CA ILE A 57 -7.51 19.40 -27.37
C ILE A 57 -6.76 20.64 -27.87
N ILE A 58 -6.50 20.72 -29.18
CA ILE A 58 -5.81 21.89 -29.78
C ILE A 58 -6.63 23.16 -29.58
N SER A 59 -7.95 23.10 -29.82
CA SER A 59 -8.86 24.23 -29.63
C SER A 59 -8.82 24.75 -28.20
N LYS A 60 -8.93 23.87 -27.19
CA LYS A 60 -8.83 24.27 -25.78
C LYS A 60 -7.46 24.87 -25.47
N TYR A 61 -6.35 24.22 -25.81
CA TYR A 61 -5.00 24.69 -25.51
C TYR A 61 -4.72 26.08 -26.11
N HIS A 62 -5.13 26.33 -27.36
CA HIS A 62 -4.97 27.63 -28.03
C HIS A 62 -5.77 28.77 -27.35
N VAL A 63 -6.81 28.46 -26.57
CA VAL A 63 -7.64 29.47 -25.88
C VAL A 63 -7.30 29.59 -24.38
N SER A 64 -7.00 28.48 -23.70
CA SER A 64 -6.68 28.48 -22.26
C SER A 64 -5.21 28.67 -21.95
N GLY A 65 -4.30 28.25 -22.84
CA GLY A 65 -2.87 28.06 -22.53
C GLY A 65 -2.59 27.00 -21.45
N ILE A 66 -3.61 26.26 -20.98
CA ILE A 66 -3.57 25.35 -19.83
C ILE A 66 -4.16 24.02 -20.24
N PHE A 67 -3.33 22.98 -20.24
CA PHE A 67 -3.69 21.61 -20.63
C PHE A 67 -4.41 20.85 -19.51
N ASN A 68 -4.05 21.10 -18.25
CA ASN A 68 -4.44 20.33 -17.05
C ASN A 68 -5.96 20.13 -16.87
N HIS A 69 -6.79 21.01 -17.43
CA HIS A 69 -8.25 20.92 -17.34
C HIS A 69 -8.84 19.87 -18.30
N ILE A 70 -8.38 19.80 -19.56
CA ILE A 70 -8.83 18.72 -20.47
C ILE A 70 -8.20 17.38 -20.08
N GLU A 71 -6.98 17.42 -19.57
CA GLU A 71 -6.30 16.27 -18.98
C GLU A 71 -7.13 15.63 -17.85
N HIS A 72 -7.57 16.44 -16.86
CA HIS A 72 -8.44 15.99 -15.76
C HIS A 72 -9.78 15.45 -16.28
N GLU A 73 -10.40 16.16 -17.21
CA GLU A 73 -11.67 15.78 -17.83
C GLU A 73 -11.55 14.44 -18.58
N LEU A 74 -10.42 14.16 -19.23
CA LEU A 74 -10.15 12.89 -19.89
C LEU A 74 -9.95 11.74 -18.89
N VAL A 75 -9.08 11.89 -17.89
CA VAL A 75 -8.82 10.82 -16.90
C VAL A 75 -10.08 10.51 -16.09
N SER A 76 -10.84 11.52 -15.67
CA SER A 76 -12.11 11.35 -14.93
C SER A 76 -13.17 10.61 -15.75
N ASN A 77 -13.28 10.89 -17.06
CA ASN A 77 -14.20 10.15 -17.93
C ASN A 77 -13.73 8.71 -18.19
N LEU A 78 -12.42 8.47 -18.32
CA LEU A 78 -11.86 7.11 -18.44
C LEU A 78 -12.13 6.29 -17.18
N ASP A 79 -11.79 6.82 -16.00
CA ASP A 79 -12.09 6.21 -14.69
C ASP A 79 -13.59 5.85 -14.56
N THR A 80 -14.47 6.79 -14.91
CA THR A 80 -15.92 6.59 -14.85
C THR A 80 -16.39 5.48 -15.80
N LEU A 81 -15.86 5.42 -17.02
CA LEU A 81 -16.26 4.42 -18.02
C LEU A 81 -15.85 3.00 -17.61
N PHE A 82 -14.58 2.78 -17.25
CA PHE A 82 -14.10 1.43 -16.91
C PHE A 82 -14.70 0.90 -15.60
N MET A 83 -15.04 1.79 -14.66
CA MET A 83 -15.65 1.42 -13.37
C MET A 83 -17.18 1.28 -13.43
N SER A 84 -17.84 1.61 -14.55
CA SER A 84 -19.30 1.46 -14.73
C SER A 84 -19.68 0.46 -15.82
N ASP A 85 -18.80 0.21 -16.80
CA ASP A 85 -19.06 -0.65 -17.94
C ASP A 85 -17.78 -1.43 -18.29
N SER A 86 -17.76 -2.74 -18.01
CA SER A 86 -16.57 -3.60 -18.15
C SER A 86 -16.25 -3.95 -19.61
N LYS A 87 -15.95 -2.93 -20.41
CA LYS A 87 -15.87 -2.95 -21.89
C LYS A 87 -14.56 -2.39 -22.47
N GLY A 88 -13.66 -1.92 -21.61
CA GLY A 88 -12.30 -1.55 -22.01
C GLY A 88 -11.47 -2.80 -22.21
N ASP A 89 -11.41 -3.32 -23.44
CA ASP A 89 -10.37 -4.26 -23.82
C ASP A 89 -9.04 -3.51 -23.96
N ASP A 90 -7.91 -4.12 -23.57
CA ASP A 90 -6.55 -3.64 -23.84
C ASP A 90 -6.38 -3.15 -25.30
N ILE A 91 -6.91 -3.92 -26.27
CA ILE A 91 -6.90 -3.60 -27.69
C ILE A 91 -7.64 -2.28 -28.02
N THR A 92 -8.70 -1.91 -27.30
CA THR A 92 -9.38 -0.61 -27.52
C THR A 92 -8.61 0.55 -26.91
N CYS A 93 -7.93 0.32 -25.78
CA CYS A 93 -7.05 1.28 -25.11
C CYS A 93 -5.83 1.62 -25.97
N ALA A 94 -5.09 0.60 -26.40
CA ALA A 94 -3.91 0.75 -27.26
C ALA A 94 -4.27 1.39 -28.63
N PHE A 95 -5.42 1.04 -29.20
CA PHE A 95 -5.90 1.68 -30.44
C PHE A 95 -6.24 3.17 -30.23
N PHE A 96 -6.86 3.52 -29.10
CA PHE A 96 -7.19 4.91 -28.76
C PHE A 96 -5.91 5.75 -28.62
N ILE A 97 -4.99 5.33 -27.74
CA ILE A 97 -3.74 6.03 -27.43
C ILE A 97 -2.87 6.15 -28.70
N GLY A 98 -2.65 5.04 -29.42
CA GLY A 98 -1.81 5.02 -30.61
C GLY A 98 -2.34 5.89 -31.76
N ASN A 99 -3.66 5.97 -31.96
CA ASN A 99 -4.22 6.88 -32.98
C ASN A 99 -4.15 8.35 -32.56
N LEU A 100 -4.28 8.65 -31.26
CA LEU A 100 -4.19 10.03 -30.78
C LEU A 100 -2.73 10.53 -30.86
N HIS A 101 -1.76 9.74 -30.42
CA HIS A 101 -0.31 10.01 -30.59
C HIS A 101 0.03 10.30 -32.06
N ARG A 102 -0.37 9.39 -32.97
CA ARG A 102 -0.12 9.53 -34.41
C ARG A 102 -0.67 10.84 -35.00
N LEU A 103 -1.81 11.35 -34.52
CA LEU A 103 -2.35 12.64 -34.96
C LEU A 103 -1.51 13.85 -34.49
N PHE A 104 -0.90 13.79 -33.30
CA PHE A 104 0.02 14.84 -32.81
C PHE A 104 1.43 14.74 -33.41
N GLU A 105 1.84 13.54 -33.82
CA GLU A 105 3.12 13.27 -34.50
C GLU A 105 3.08 13.67 -36.00
N GLU A 106 1.97 13.41 -36.70
CA GLU A 106 1.79 13.77 -38.12
C GLU A 106 1.50 15.26 -38.38
N SER A 107 1.19 16.05 -37.33
CA SER A 107 0.65 17.40 -37.46
C SER A 107 1.63 18.50 -37.03
N ASP A 108 1.66 19.60 -37.78
CA ASP A 108 2.52 20.77 -37.55
C ASP A 108 2.00 21.64 -36.39
N ILE A 109 2.23 21.13 -35.17
CA ILE A 109 1.78 21.69 -33.88
C ILE A 109 2.99 22.21 -33.09
N ASP A 110 2.75 23.21 -32.23
CA ASP A 110 3.62 23.62 -31.13
C ASP A 110 4.27 22.44 -30.38
N GLU A 111 5.60 22.44 -30.32
CA GLU A 111 6.41 21.43 -29.65
C GLU A 111 6.10 21.34 -28.15
N GLN A 112 5.70 22.44 -27.52
CA GLN A 112 5.30 22.43 -26.10
C GLN A 112 3.99 21.65 -25.90
N LEU A 113 3.00 21.80 -26.80
CA LEU A 113 1.78 20.99 -26.74
C LEU A 113 2.06 19.52 -27.03
N ARG A 114 2.92 19.22 -28.02
CA ARG A 114 3.32 17.85 -28.34
C ARG A 114 3.94 17.14 -27.14
N ALA A 115 4.95 17.75 -26.51
CA ALA A 115 5.60 17.19 -25.32
C ALA A 115 4.64 17.00 -24.13
N LEU A 116 3.68 17.91 -23.92
CA LEU A 116 2.65 17.77 -22.88
C LEU A 116 1.69 16.60 -23.17
N VAL A 117 1.26 16.44 -24.42
CA VAL A 117 0.38 15.34 -24.83
C VAL A 117 1.12 14.00 -24.75
N ASP A 118 2.39 13.92 -25.16
CA ASP A 118 3.18 12.70 -25.11
C ASP A 118 3.39 12.21 -23.66
N THR A 119 3.65 13.14 -22.72
CA THR A 119 3.70 12.83 -21.28
C THR A 119 2.35 12.32 -20.77
N PHE A 120 1.26 13.03 -21.08
CA PHE A 120 -0.10 12.64 -20.69
C PHE A 120 -0.53 11.28 -21.26
N LEU A 121 -0.18 10.97 -22.51
CA LEU A 121 -0.51 9.67 -23.12
C LEU A 121 0.26 8.53 -22.46
N GLN A 122 1.49 8.76 -22.00
CA GLN A 122 2.23 7.78 -21.18
C GLN A 122 1.58 7.59 -19.80
N GLU A 123 1.17 8.66 -19.14
CA GLU A 123 0.45 8.60 -17.86
C GLU A 123 -0.90 7.89 -17.98
N VAL A 124 -1.67 8.16 -19.04
CA VAL A 124 -2.93 7.47 -19.34
C VAL A 124 -2.71 6.01 -19.69
N ASN A 125 -1.65 5.63 -20.41
CA ASN A 125 -1.35 4.22 -20.67
C ASN A 125 -1.10 3.49 -19.34
N MET A 126 -0.21 4.03 -18.50
CA MET A 126 0.09 3.46 -17.18
C MET A 126 -1.15 3.43 -16.25
N PHE A 127 -2.03 4.44 -16.32
CA PHE A 127 -3.29 4.45 -15.59
C PHE A 127 -4.21 3.31 -16.03
N LEU A 128 -4.41 3.15 -17.34
CA LEU A 128 -5.26 2.11 -17.90
C LEU A 128 -4.68 0.70 -17.68
N ASP A 129 -3.36 0.52 -17.81
CA ASP A 129 -2.69 -0.76 -17.50
C ASP A 129 -2.94 -1.18 -16.04
N LEU A 130 -2.80 -0.25 -15.10
CA LEU A 130 -3.05 -0.49 -13.68
C LEU A 130 -4.54 -0.73 -13.38
N LEU A 131 -5.44 0.05 -13.97
CA LEU A 131 -6.88 -0.11 -13.79
C LEU A 131 -7.37 -1.45 -14.38
N LEU A 132 -6.91 -1.81 -15.59
CA LEU A 132 -7.14 -3.13 -16.19
C LEU A 132 -6.58 -4.26 -15.32
N SER A 133 -5.42 -4.08 -14.68
CA SER A 133 -4.88 -5.09 -13.76
C SER A 133 -5.79 -5.33 -12.54
N VAL A 134 -6.51 -4.31 -12.05
CA VAL A 134 -7.51 -4.45 -10.98
C VAL A 134 -8.78 -5.12 -11.52
N CYS A 135 -9.27 -4.73 -12.70
CA CYS A 135 -10.50 -5.26 -13.31
C CYS A 135 -10.37 -6.69 -13.87
N ALA A 136 -9.17 -7.14 -14.24
CA ALA A 136 -8.92 -8.50 -14.72
C ALA A 136 -8.93 -9.56 -13.61
N LEU A 137 -8.81 -9.15 -12.35
CA LEU A 137 -8.85 -10.03 -11.18
C LEU A 137 -10.30 -10.28 -10.77
N SER A 138 -10.71 -11.55 -10.73
CA SER A 138 -12.08 -11.91 -10.34
C SER A 138 -12.38 -11.54 -8.88
N GLU A 139 -13.67 -11.39 -8.55
CA GLU A 139 -14.11 -11.04 -7.18
C GLU A 139 -13.93 -12.16 -6.13
N SER A 140 -13.47 -13.37 -6.52
CA SER A 140 -13.33 -14.49 -5.58
C SER A 140 -12.33 -14.21 -4.46
N GLU A 141 -12.44 -14.94 -3.34
CA GLU A 141 -11.49 -14.82 -2.22
C GLU A 141 -10.05 -15.20 -2.63
N GLU A 142 -9.89 -16.04 -3.66
CA GLU A 142 -8.60 -16.52 -4.17
C GLU A 142 -7.70 -15.40 -4.70
N PHE A 143 -8.28 -14.30 -5.19
CA PHE A 143 -7.57 -13.13 -5.71
C PHE A 143 -7.67 -11.91 -4.78
N ALA A 144 -8.13 -12.07 -3.53
CA ALA A 144 -8.33 -10.94 -2.63
C ALA A 144 -7.03 -10.16 -2.36
N ASP A 145 -5.93 -10.86 -2.11
CA ASP A 145 -4.61 -10.25 -1.89
C ASP A 145 -4.06 -9.59 -3.17
N ASP A 146 -4.23 -10.22 -4.33
CA ASP A 146 -3.83 -9.65 -5.63
C ASP A 146 -4.61 -8.36 -5.94
N ARG A 147 -5.93 -8.31 -5.64
CA ARG A 147 -6.75 -7.10 -5.81
C ARG A 147 -6.28 -5.97 -4.90
N VAL A 148 -5.94 -6.28 -3.64
CA VAL A 148 -5.35 -5.32 -2.70
C VAL A 148 -4.02 -4.79 -3.21
N ILE A 149 -3.12 -5.66 -3.70
CA ILE A 149 -1.82 -5.27 -4.25
C ILE A 149 -1.94 -4.44 -5.53
N ALA A 150 -2.82 -4.83 -6.46
CA ALA A 150 -3.08 -4.07 -7.69
C ALA A 150 -3.66 -2.68 -7.37
N THR A 151 -4.60 -2.60 -6.43
CA THR A 151 -5.20 -1.33 -5.98
C THR A 151 -4.19 -0.44 -5.25
N LEU A 152 -3.27 -1.00 -4.46
CA LEU A 152 -2.17 -0.25 -3.84
C LEU A 152 -1.22 0.36 -4.88
N HIS A 153 -0.87 -0.38 -5.95
CA HIS A 153 -0.08 0.18 -7.05
C HIS A 153 -0.81 1.31 -7.78
N LEU A 154 -2.12 1.13 -8.06
CA LEU A 154 -2.97 2.14 -8.68
C LEU A 154 -3.07 3.42 -7.83
N ILE A 155 -3.35 3.30 -6.52
CA ILE A 155 -3.40 4.43 -5.57
C ILE A 155 -2.06 5.18 -5.55
N ASN A 156 -0.94 4.47 -5.41
CA ASN A 156 0.40 5.09 -5.39
C ASN A 156 0.73 5.80 -6.72
N PHE A 157 0.25 5.30 -7.86
CA PHE A 157 0.43 5.95 -9.16
C PHE A 157 -0.43 7.22 -9.29
N ILE A 158 -1.72 7.16 -8.92
CA ILE A 158 -2.62 8.32 -8.93
C ILE A 158 -2.11 9.43 -8.00
N GLN A 159 -1.46 9.08 -6.87
CA GLN A 159 -0.82 10.04 -5.98
C GLN A 159 0.34 10.80 -6.63
N GLN A 160 1.07 10.17 -7.55
CA GLN A 160 2.19 10.79 -8.25
C GLN A 160 1.73 11.78 -9.34
N ILE A 161 0.54 11.57 -9.92
CA ILE A 161 -0.10 12.50 -10.88
C ILE A 161 -0.83 13.64 -10.13
N GLY A 162 -1.11 13.50 -8.82
CA GLY A 162 -1.81 14.51 -8.03
C GLY A 162 -3.29 14.65 -8.41
N ARG A 163 -4.01 13.52 -8.52
CA ARG A 163 -5.43 13.48 -8.92
C ARG A 163 -6.35 13.11 -7.75
N ASP A 164 -6.48 14.04 -6.81
CA ASP A 164 -7.09 13.83 -5.49
C ASP A 164 -8.51 13.23 -5.53
N GLU A 165 -9.40 13.70 -6.42
CA GLU A 165 -10.77 13.16 -6.54
C GLU A 165 -10.78 11.65 -6.81
N ILE A 166 -9.90 11.21 -7.73
CA ILE A 166 -9.78 9.81 -8.16
C ILE A 166 -8.98 9.01 -7.09
N TYR A 167 -7.96 9.61 -6.49
CA TYR A 167 -7.20 9.00 -5.39
C TYR A 167 -8.12 8.66 -4.20
N ILE A 168 -8.96 9.60 -3.76
CA ILE A 168 -9.88 9.43 -2.65
C ILE A 168 -10.86 8.29 -2.93
N LYS A 169 -11.43 8.22 -4.15
CA LYS A 169 -12.29 7.12 -4.60
C LYS A 169 -11.62 5.75 -4.39
N TYR A 170 -10.39 5.56 -4.89
CA TYR A 170 -9.69 4.27 -4.76
C TYR A 170 -9.21 3.97 -3.34
N VAL A 171 -8.80 4.99 -2.56
CA VAL A 171 -8.48 4.82 -1.13
C VAL A 171 -9.69 4.30 -0.36
N HIS A 172 -10.90 4.82 -0.61
CA HIS A 172 -12.13 4.33 0.02
C HIS A 172 -12.51 2.92 -0.47
N GLN A 173 -12.25 2.59 -1.74
CA GLN A 173 -12.41 1.22 -2.26
C GLN A 173 -11.47 0.23 -1.55
N LEU A 174 -10.23 0.62 -1.28
CA LEU A 174 -9.26 -0.19 -0.55
C LEU A 174 -9.63 -0.33 0.95
N VAL A 175 -10.13 0.73 1.60
CA VAL A 175 -10.73 0.64 2.95
C VAL A 175 -11.84 -0.40 2.97
N ASN A 176 -12.75 -0.39 1.98
CA ASN A 176 -13.84 -1.37 1.90
C ASN A 176 -13.35 -2.81 1.72
N MET A 177 -12.31 -3.05 0.91
CA MET A 177 -11.69 -4.38 0.77
C MET A 177 -11.04 -4.84 2.08
N HIS A 178 -10.32 -3.95 2.79
CA HIS A 178 -9.77 -4.28 4.11
C HIS A 178 -10.86 -4.55 5.16
N LEU A 179 -11.99 -3.83 5.14
CA LEU A 179 -13.13 -4.08 6.03
C LEU A 179 -13.81 -5.43 5.73
N GLN A 180 -13.97 -5.80 4.46
CA GLN A 180 -14.46 -7.13 4.06
C GLN A 180 -13.54 -8.25 4.57
N ALA A 181 -12.22 -8.07 4.43
CA ALA A 181 -11.20 -8.99 4.96
C ALA A 181 -11.04 -8.94 6.50
N GLN A 182 -11.82 -8.13 7.22
CA GLN A 182 -11.71 -7.87 8.67
C GLN A 182 -10.34 -7.30 9.12
N ASN A 183 -9.55 -6.79 8.17
CA ASN A 183 -8.23 -6.18 8.38
C ASN A 183 -8.38 -4.71 8.84
N TYR A 184 -9.06 -4.51 9.97
CA TYR A 184 -9.40 -3.18 10.51
C TYR A 184 -8.21 -2.24 10.75
N VAL A 185 -6.99 -2.79 10.91
CA VAL A 185 -5.76 -1.99 11.07
C VAL A 185 -5.34 -1.39 9.73
N GLU A 186 -5.27 -2.19 8.67
CA GLU A 186 -4.96 -1.71 7.33
C GLU A 186 -6.06 -0.79 6.82
N ALA A 187 -7.33 -1.07 7.09
CA ALA A 187 -8.43 -0.13 6.81
C ALA A 187 -8.21 1.25 7.45
N ALA A 188 -7.72 1.31 8.70
CA ALA A 188 -7.44 2.57 9.39
C ALA A 188 -6.18 3.27 8.86
N LEU A 189 -5.13 2.53 8.51
CA LEU A 189 -3.92 3.07 7.91
C LEU A 189 -4.18 3.60 6.49
N THR A 190 -4.95 2.86 5.67
CA THR A 190 -5.43 3.32 4.36
C THR A 190 -6.28 4.58 4.49
N LEU A 191 -7.21 4.64 5.46
CA LEU A 191 -8.00 5.86 5.68
C LEU A 191 -7.14 7.06 6.13
N LYS A 192 -6.05 6.83 6.89
CA LYS A 192 -5.10 7.89 7.23
C LYS A 192 -4.49 8.54 5.98
N LEU A 193 -4.25 7.78 4.90
CA LEU A 193 -3.74 8.34 3.64
C LEU A 193 -4.66 9.42 3.04
N HIS A 194 -5.98 9.28 3.19
CA HIS A 194 -6.93 10.32 2.79
C HIS A 194 -6.93 11.49 3.78
N ALA A 195 -6.84 11.24 5.09
CA ALA A 195 -6.75 12.31 6.08
C ALA A 195 -5.48 13.17 5.90
N ASP A 196 -4.36 12.54 5.55
CA ASP A 196 -3.05 13.17 5.32
C ASP A 196 -2.99 14.06 4.06
N LEU A 197 -4.05 14.08 3.23
CA LEU A 197 -4.19 15.07 2.14
C LEU A 197 -4.73 16.43 2.60
N HIS A 198 -5.36 16.51 3.78
CA HIS A 198 -6.06 17.71 4.23
C HIS A 198 -5.24 18.48 5.26
N ASP A 199 -4.91 19.73 4.95
CA ASP A 199 -4.41 20.69 5.94
C ASP A 199 -5.49 21.03 6.99
N TRP A 200 -5.05 21.38 8.21
CA TRP A 200 -5.91 21.79 9.31
C TRP A 200 -6.45 23.22 9.14
N ASP A 201 -7.45 23.38 8.28
CA ASP A 201 -8.23 24.62 8.13
C ASP A 201 -9.45 24.66 9.09
N LEU A 202 -9.91 25.86 9.42
CA LEU A 202 -11.12 26.12 10.22
C LEU A 202 -12.38 26.31 9.35
N ASN A 203 -12.23 26.44 8.03
CA ASN A 203 -13.31 26.79 7.10
C ASN A 203 -13.76 25.58 6.25
N SER A 204 -12.91 24.58 6.06
CA SER A 204 -13.26 23.28 5.48
C SER A 204 -13.93 22.36 6.51
N PHE A 205 -14.93 21.61 6.07
CA PHE A 205 -15.64 20.62 6.89
C PHE A 205 -15.83 19.33 6.09
N THR A 206 -15.01 18.32 6.38
CA THR A 206 -15.18 16.97 5.85
C THR A 206 -16.21 16.20 6.70
N PRO A 207 -17.07 15.36 6.08
CA PRO A 207 -18.01 14.54 6.83
C PRO A 207 -17.27 13.42 7.59
N ALA A 208 -17.69 13.14 8.83
CA ALA A 208 -17.16 12.01 9.58
C ALA A 208 -17.57 10.68 8.94
N MET A 209 -16.59 9.79 8.72
CA MET A 209 -16.82 8.44 8.21
C MET A 209 -17.18 7.46 9.34
N GLU A 210 -18.02 6.47 9.03
CA GLU A 210 -18.56 5.54 10.02
C GLU A 210 -17.62 4.35 10.33
N ASP A 211 -17.66 3.91 11.59
CA ASP A 211 -17.46 2.51 12.03
C ASP A 211 -16.10 1.79 11.86
N LEU A 212 -14.97 2.50 11.81
CA LEU A 212 -13.62 1.89 11.94
C LEU A 212 -13.22 1.46 13.38
N GLY A 213 -14.09 1.61 14.38
CA GLY A 213 -13.80 1.39 15.81
C GLY A 213 -13.50 -0.05 16.27
N LYS A 214 -13.18 -0.97 15.35
CA LYS A 214 -12.99 -2.42 15.58
C LYS A 214 -11.52 -2.87 15.61
N GLY A 215 -10.58 -2.02 15.19
CA GLY A 215 -9.15 -2.32 15.19
C GLY A 215 -8.50 -2.36 16.59
N LYS A 216 -7.43 -3.16 16.73
CA LYS A 216 -6.60 -3.25 17.97
C LYS A 216 -5.25 -2.50 17.90
N ALA A 217 -5.08 -1.61 16.92
CA ALA A 217 -3.88 -0.77 16.76
C ALA A 217 -3.92 0.46 17.69
N TRP A 218 -4.02 0.22 18.99
CA TRP A 218 -4.26 1.25 20.00
C TRP A 218 -3.17 2.33 20.05
N GLU A 219 -1.92 1.95 19.81
CA GLU A 219 -0.77 2.85 19.71
C GLU A 219 -0.97 3.87 18.56
N SER A 220 -1.34 3.42 17.36
CA SER A 220 -1.65 4.31 16.24
C SER A 220 -2.83 5.24 16.54
N THR A 221 -3.88 4.73 17.21
CA THR A 221 -5.01 5.57 17.65
C THR A 221 -4.59 6.60 18.70
N ILE A 222 -3.62 6.28 19.58
CA ILE A 222 -3.08 7.20 20.59
C ILE A 222 -2.31 8.36 19.95
N GLU A 223 -1.59 8.14 18.84
CA GLU A 223 -0.93 9.23 18.09
C GLU A 223 -1.95 10.20 17.47
N ILE A 224 -2.99 9.68 16.79
CA ILE A 224 -4.10 10.50 16.27
C ILE A 224 -4.79 11.28 17.42
N CYS A 225 -4.92 10.67 18.60
CA CYS A 225 -5.43 11.34 19.80
C CYS A 225 -4.48 12.40 20.39
N LYS A 226 -3.18 12.44 20.04
CA LYS A 226 -2.28 13.56 20.37
C LYS A 226 -2.52 14.73 19.41
N GLU A 227 -2.56 14.44 18.11
CA GLU A 227 -2.77 15.45 17.05
C GLU A 227 -4.10 16.19 17.26
N LEU A 228 -5.20 15.46 17.41
CA LEU A 228 -6.52 16.02 17.73
C LEU A 228 -6.54 16.80 19.05
N ALA A 229 -5.76 16.37 20.06
CA ALA A 229 -5.69 17.08 21.34
C ALA A 229 -4.99 18.43 21.22
N VAL A 230 -3.94 18.56 20.39
CA VAL A 230 -3.30 19.86 20.10
C VAL A 230 -4.30 20.78 19.39
N GLN A 231 -4.97 20.29 18.34
CA GLN A 231 -5.95 21.08 17.58
C GLN A 231 -7.10 21.59 18.47
N HIS A 232 -7.63 20.77 19.36
CA HIS A 232 -8.69 21.19 20.29
C HIS A 232 -8.21 22.02 21.49
N ALA A 233 -6.92 21.98 21.85
CA ALA A 233 -6.36 22.77 22.95
C ALA A 233 -5.86 24.16 22.51
N GLU A 234 -5.25 24.26 21.32
CA GLU A 234 -4.47 25.43 20.89
C GLU A 234 -5.07 26.20 19.70
N VAL A 235 -5.91 25.56 18.88
CA VAL A 235 -6.53 26.19 17.69
C VAL A 235 -8.03 26.40 17.87
N MET A 236 -8.77 25.33 18.17
CA MET A 236 -10.22 25.34 18.27
C MET A 236 -10.75 25.66 19.69
N PHE A 237 -9.88 25.60 20.71
CA PHE A 237 -10.20 25.81 22.14
C PHE A 237 -11.43 25.03 22.66
N ASN A 238 -11.74 23.89 22.05
CA ASN A 238 -12.91 23.07 22.36
C ASN A 238 -12.58 22.07 23.48
N TYR A 239 -12.57 22.59 24.71
CA TYR A 239 -12.24 21.79 25.90
C TYR A 239 -13.20 20.62 26.16
N ALA A 240 -14.43 20.64 25.61
CA ALA A 240 -15.36 19.52 25.71
C ALA A 240 -14.89 18.33 24.85
N ARG A 241 -14.55 18.57 23.57
CA ARG A 241 -13.96 17.54 22.70
C ARG A 241 -12.58 17.10 23.19
N LEU A 242 -11.76 18.02 23.68
CA LEU A 242 -10.48 17.69 24.31
C LEU A 242 -10.65 16.72 25.49
N ALA A 243 -11.65 16.94 26.35
CA ALA A 243 -11.94 16.03 27.45
C ALA A 243 -12.34 14.63 26.96
N GLU A 244 -13.22 14.53 25.96
CA GLU A 244 -13.60 13.24 25.35
C GLU A 244 -12.39 12.49 24.77
N ILE A 245 -11.52 13.17 24.02
CA ILE A 245 -10.30 12.60 23.44
C ILE A 245 -9.34 12.12 24.52
N LEU A 246 -9.17 12.88 25.60
CA LEU A 246 -8.30 12.48 26.72
C LEU A 246 -8.85 11.26 27.48
N HIS A 247 -10.18 11.15 27.66
CA HIS A 247 -10.79 9.94 28.23
C HIS A 247 -10.63 8.73 27.29
N HIS A 248 -10.80 8.90 25.98
CA HIS A 248 -10.60 7.83 25.01
C HIS A 248 -9.13 7.35 24.99
N LYS A 249 -8.18 8.28 24.98
CA LYS A 249 -6.73 8.01 25.08
C LYS A 249 -6.36 7.29 26.37
N ALA A 250 -6.98 7.62 27.50
CA ALA A 250 -6.79 6.90 28.76
C ALA A 250 -7.30 5.45 28.68
N ALA A 251 -8.49 5.22 28.12
CA ALA A 251 -9.06 3.88 27.92
C ALA A 251 -8.24 3.02 26.93
N LEU A 252 -7.60 3.62 25.92
CA LEU A 252 -6.66 2.95 25.02
C LEU A 252 -5.38 2.52 25.76
N LEU A 253 -4.81 3.40 26.60
CA LEU A 253 -3.64 3.09 27.42
C LEU A 253 -3.93 2.00 28.46
N GLU A 254 -5.14 1.96 29.03
CA GLU A 254 -5.58 0.89 29.91
C GLU A 254 -5.64 -0.45 29.15
N ARG A 255 -6.27 -0.49 27.98
CA ARG A 255 -6.34 -1.69 27.11
C ARG A 255 -4.98 -2.26 26.72
N ILE A 256 -4.00 -1.41 26.41
CA ILE A 256 -2.61 -1.83 26.13
C ILE A 256 -1.99 -2.65 27.28
N VAL A 257 -2.46 -2.44 28.52
CA VAL A 257 -1.96 -3.12 29.73
C VAL A 257 -2.90 -4.24 30.22
N THR A 258 -4.22 -4.14 30.02
CA THR A 258 -5.16 -5.18 30.46
C THR A 258 -5.26 -6.35 29.48
N ASP A 259 -5.26 -6.07 28.18
CA ASP A 259 -5.72 -7.04 27.19
C ASP A 259 -4.56 -7.85 26.61
N GLN A 260 -4.79 -9.15 26.41
CA GLN A 260 -3.84 -10.00 25.70
C GLN A 260 -3.97 -9.78 24.19
N ARG A 261 -2.83 -9.50 23.55
CA ARG A 261 -2.69 -9.40 22.10
C ARG A 261 -2.01 -10.66 21.57
N TYR A 262 -2.50 -11.14 20.43
CA TYR A 262 -1.85 -12.15 19.63
C TYR A 262 -1.10 -11.43 18.51
N TYR A 263 0.14 -11.83 18.26
CA TYR A 263 0.96 -11.31 17.17
C TYR A 263 1.00 -12.34 16.04
N SER A 264 1.05 -11.87 14.80
CA SER A 264 1.19 -12.74 13.64
C SER A 264 2.65 -13.21 13.52
N ASP A 265 2.84 -14.49 13.21
CA ASP A 265 4.16 -15.02 12.89
C ASP A 265 4.72 -14.39 11.60
N TYR A 266 6.04 -14.18 11.58
CA TYR A 266 6.77 -13.71 10.40
C TYR A 266 7.55 -14.84 9.73
N PHE A 267 7.76 -14.69 8.44
CA PHE A 267 8.04 -15.75 7.48
C PHE A 267 8.86 -15.18 6.27
N ARG A 268 9.57 -15.92 5.37
CA ARG A 268 10.14 -15.34 4.08
C ARG A 268 10.05 -16.15 2.75
N VAL A 269 9.19 -15.74 1.77
CA VAL A 269 8.83 -16.46 0.51
C VAL A 269 9.92 -16.30 -0.54
N ALA A 270 9.96 -17.25 -1.47
CA ALA A 270 10.36 -16.98 -2.85
C ALA A 270 9.54 -17.84 -3.83
N PHE A 271 9.36 -17.33 -5.04
CA PHE A 271 8.68 -18.00 -6.16
C PHE A 271 9.72 -18.33 -7.24
N TYR A 272 9.82 -19.59 -7.64
CA TYR A 272 10.78 -20.09 -8.64
C TYR A 272 10.10 -20.88 -9.76
N GLY A 273 10.68 -20.83 -10.96
CA GLY A 273 10.11 -21.48 -12.15
C GLY A 273 9.05 -20.63 -12.83
N SER A 274 8.14 -21.27 -13.57
CA SER A 274 7.27 -20.62 -14.58
C SER A 274 6.09 -19.83 -13.99
N PHE A 275 6.38 -18.76 -13.26
CA PHE A 275 5.41 -17.78 -12.75
C PHE A 275 5.29 -16.54 -13.66
N PRO A 276 4.15 -15.80 -13.62
CA PRO A 276 4.01 -14.53 -14.31
C PRO A 276 5.13 -13.52 -13.94
N ALA A 277 5.55 -12.71 -14.92
CA ALA A 277 6.63 -11.73 -14.77
C ALA A 277 6.41 -10.72 -13.62
N ALA A 278 5.17 -10.50 -13.21
CA ALA A 278 4.81 -9.66 -12.06
C ALA A 278 5.32 -10.18 -10.70
N ILE A 279 5.56 -11.49 -10.55
CA ILE A 279 6.02 -12.14 -9.30
C ILE A 279 7.29 -12.99 -9.45
N HIS A 280 7.66 -13.36 -10.69
CA HIS A 280 8.88 -14.12 -10.99
C HIS A 280 10.14 -13.45 -10.40
N ASN A 281 10.91 -14.20 -9.61
CA ASN A 281 12.10 -13.74 -8.86
C ASN A 281 11.87 -12.63 -7.81
N LYS A 282 10.63 -12.22 -7.50
CA LYS A 282 10.37 -11.30 -6.37
C LYS A 282 10.47 -12.06 -5.04
N GLN A 283 11.13 -11.44 -4.06
CA GLN A 283 11.23 -11.95 -2.69
C GLN A 283 10.25 -11.20 -1.80
N PHE A 284 9.36 -11.93 -1.14
CA PHE A 284 8.38 -11.40 -0.19
C PHE A 284 8.62 -12.05 1.18
N ILE A 285 8.04 -11.51 2.26
CA ILE A 285 8.31 -12.00 3.62
C ILE A 285 7.22 -13.03 4.05
N LEU A 286 7.17 -14.22 3.39
CA LEU A 286 6.40 -15.47 3.74
C LEU A 286 6.89 -16.92 3.23
N LEU A 287 7.92 -17.59 3.84
CA LEU A 287 8.38 -19.04 3.87
C LEU A 287 9.61 -19.75 2.91
N LYS A 288 10.76 -20.48 3.39
CA LYS A 288 11.58 -21.88 3.26
C LYS A 288 12.20 -22.67 4.54
N PRO A 289 12.27 -24.03 4.65
CA PRO A 289 13.51 -24.80 4.32
C PRO A 289 13.17 -26.19 3.69
N MET A 290 14.06 -27.07 3.23
CA MET A 290 15.54 -27.19 3.24
C MET A 290 16.11 -27.36 1.82
N GLY A 291 17.44 -27.45 1.70
CA GLY A 291 18.16 -27.89 0.49
C GLY A 291 18.45 -26.79 -0.52
N ASP A 292 19.67 -26.80 -1.06
CA ASP A 292 20.07 -26.00 -2.22
C ASP A 292 19.32 -26.51 -3.46
N LEU A 293 18.82 -25.58 -4.28
CA LEU A 293 18.07 -25.92 -5.50
C LEU A 293 19.06 -26.36 -6.59
N PRO A 294 18.84 -27.50 -7.27
CA PRO A 294 19.45 -27.76 -8.57
C PRO A 294 19.24 -26.59 -9.53
N VAL A 295 20.18 -26.39 -10.45
CA VAL A 295 20.09 -25.35 -11.49
C VAL A 295 18.77 -25.49 -12.28
N ASP A 296 18.33 -26.73 -12.49
CA ASP A 296 17.11 -27.12 -13.18
C ASP A 296 15.82 -26.54 -12.57
N ILE A 297 15.79 -26.21 -11.26
CA ILE A 297 14.61 -25.61 -10.61
C ILE A 297 14.52 -24.10 -10.86
N HIS A 298 15.64 -23.43 -11.18
CA HIS A 298 15.66 -22.00 -11.49
C HIS A 298 15.18 -21.70 -12.93
N PHE A 299 15.21 -22.71 -13.81
CA PHE A 299 14.85 -22.59 -15.24
C PHE A 299 13.86 -23.67 -15.68
N GLY A 300 13.21 -24.34 -14.73
CA GLY A 300 12.23 -25.39 -14.98
C GLY A 300 10.87 -24.85 -15.43
N THR A 301 10.11 -25.69 -16.13
CA THR A 301 8.73 -25.38 -16.58
C THR A 301 7.71 -25.34 -15.45
N ASP A 302 8.03 -25.97 -14.32
CA ASP A 302 7.12 -26.16 -13.20
C ASP A 302 7.16 -24.93 -12.26
N GLN A 303 6.19 -24.84 -11.34
CA GLN A 303 6.06 -23.75 -10.38
C GLN A 303 6.42 -24.23 -8.96
N TYR A 304 7.31 -23.50 -8.28
CA TYR A 304 7.78 -23.85 -6.93
C TYR A 304 7.65 -22.67 -5.96
N ILE A 305 6.94 -22.90 -4.84
CA ILE A 305 6.81 -21.97 -3.71
C ILE A 305 7.57 -22.55 -2.51
N GLN A 306 7.95 -21.68 -1.58
CA GLN A 306 9.00 -21.90 -0.60
C GLN A 306 8.38 -21.85 0.86
N TYR A 307 8.85 -22.61 1.90
CA TYR A 307 8.26 -22.63 3.31
C TYR A 307 9.11 -22.48 4.72
N THR A 308 9.32 -21.31 5.48
CA THR A 308 10.33 -20.72 6.51
C THR A 308 9.57 -19.91 7.59
N THR A 309 10.01 -19.89 8.87
CA THR A 309 9.80 -18.79 9.86
C THR A 309 10.98 -17.79 9.96
N VAL A 310 10.72 -16.47 9.98
CA VAL A 310 11.76 -15.44 10.29
C VAL A 310 11.43 -14.71 11.58
N THR A 311 12.44 -14.41 12.38
CA THR A 311 12.28 -13.66 13.64
C THR A 311 12.39 -12.16 13.38
N PRO A 312 11.48 -11.33 13.93
CA PRO A 312 11.59 -9.88 13.82
C PRO A 312 12.84 -9.39 14.57
N GLY A 313 13.57 -8.45 13.96
CA GLY A 313 14.75 -7.81 14.53
C GLY A 313 14.45 -6.36 14.88
N PRO A 314 13.80 -6.06 16.03
CA PRO A 314 13.58 -4.69 16.46
C PRO A 314 14.90 -3.97 16.76
N GLY A 315 14.92 -2.65 16.55
CA GLY A 315 16.09 -1.82 16.86
C GLY A 315 16.31 -1.71 18.38
N GLN A 316 17.22 -2.53 18.91
CA GLN A 316 17.45 -2.70 20.35
C GLN A 316 17.91 -1.42 21.07
N ASP A 317 18.43 -0.43 20.33
CA ASP A 317 18.85 0.87 20.86
C ASP A 317 17.69 1.76 21.36
N LEU A 318 16.43 1.42 21.06
CA LEU A 318 15.27 2.22 21.46
C LEU A 318 15.04 2.18 22.98
N PRO A 319 14.67 3.32 23.63
CA PRO A 319 14.43 3.39 25.08
C PRO A 319 13.44 2.38 25.66
N ILE A 320 12.57 1.83 24.82
CA ILE A 320 11.53 0.84 25.17
C ILE A 320 12.09 -0.57 25.42
N PHE A 321 13.28 -0.87 24.89
CA PHE A 321 14.00 -2.12 25.12
C PHE A 321 15.04 -1.96 26.22
N THR A 322 15.70 -0.80 26.31
CA THR A 322 16.76 -0.54 27.30
C THR A 322 16.24 -0.20 28.71
N ASN A 323 15.00 0.27 28.85
CA ASN A 323 14.40 0.57 30.16
C ASN A 323 13.83 -0.72 30.81
N PRO A 324 14.27 -1.10 32.03
CA PRO A 324 13.76 -2.30 32.72
C PRO A 324 12.34 -2.14 33.28
N ASP A 325 11.84 -0.91 33.49
CA ASP A 325 10.52 -0.65 34.07
C ASP A 325 9.36 -0.79 33.06
N VAL A 326 9.66 -1.04 31.79
CA VAL A 326 8.67 -1.21 30.71
C VAL A 326 7.99 -2.57 30.82
N SER A 327 6.65 -2.59 30.85
CA SER A 327 5.87 -3.84 30.84
C SER A 327 6.20 -4.71 29.62
N SER A 328 6.36 -6.00 29.83
CA SER A 328 6.62 -6.98 28.76
C SER A 328 5.52 -7.01 27.70
N GLN A 329 4.28 -6.64 28.01
CA GLN A 329 3.19 -6.51 27.03
C GLN A 329 3.43 -5.36 26.03
N ILE A 330 3.99 -4.25 26.52
CA ILE A 330 4.34 -3.08 25.71
C ILE A 330 5.57 -3.40 24.87
N ARG A 331 6.59 -4.03 25.49
CA ARG A 331 7.79 -4.45 24.76
C ARG A 331 7.47 -5.45 23.65
N ALA A 332 6.64 -6.46 23.93
CA ALA A 332 6.21 -7.45 22.95
C ALA A 332 5.48 -6.84 21.74
N TYR A 333 4.74 -5.73 21.92
CA TYR A 333 4.15 -5.02 20.79
C TYR A 333 5.23 -4.43 19.87
N HIS A 334 6.23 -3.73 20.42
CA HIS A 334 7.32 -3.16 19.63
C HIS A 334 8.34 -4.20 19.12
N GLU A 335 8.37 -5.41 19.68
CA GLU A 335 9.05 -6.58 19.09
C GLU A 335 8.30 -7.14 17.87
N HIS A 336 6.98 -6.92 17.77
CA HIS A 336 6.07 -7.51 16.77
C HIS A 336 5.30 -6.46 15.93
N SER A 337 5.77 -5.21 15.84
CA SER A 337 5.13 -4.14 15.05
C SER A 337 6.12 -3.08 14.57
N ALA A 338 5.83 -2.48 13.41
CA ALA A 338 6.68 -1.49 12.72
C ALA A 338 8.11 -1.97 12.37
N ILE A 339 8.34 -3.29 12.32
CA ILE A 339 9.63 -3.91 12.01
C ILE A 339 9.99 -3.72 10.53
N LYS A 340 11.26 -3.44 10.26
CA LYS A 340 11.84 -3.40 8.90
C LYS A 340 12.98 -4.39 8.67
N LEU A 341 13.49 -5.01 9.75
CA LEU A 341 14.61 -5.95 9.72
C LEU A 341 14.15 -7.30 10.27
N PHE A 342 14.43 -8.37 9.54
CA PHE A 342 14.08 -9.73 9.93
C PHE A 342 15.33 -10.61 9.85
N SER A 343 15.44 -11.58 10.76
CA SER A 343 16.56 -12.52 10.82
C SER A 343 16.10 -13.96 10.65
N TYR A 344 17.01 -14.79 10.17
CA TYR A 344 16.78 -16.22 9.95
C TYR A 344 18.09 -16.97 10.20
N SER A 345 18.08 -17.90 11.15
CA SER A 345 19.19 -18.80 11.42
C SER A 345 18.93 -20.16 10.76
N ARG A 346 20.00 -20.78 10.24
CA ARG A 346 19.98 -22.20 9.84
C ARG A 346 21.28 -22.88 10.28
N PRO A 347 21.23 -24.12 10.80
CA PRO A 347 22.43 -24.94 10.94
C PRO A 347 23.00 -25.23 9.55
N ALA A 348 24.29 -25.00 9.38
CA ALA A 348 25.00 -25.26 8.12
C ALA A 348 26.41 -25.79 8.41
N THR A 349 26.83 -26.79 7.64
CA THR A 349 28.24 -27.19 7.57
C THR A 349 29.07 -26.05 6.97
N ARG A 350 30.30 -25.88 7.48
CA ARG A 350 31.16 -24.74 7.14
C ARG A 350 31.69 -24.82 5.70
N ILE A 351 30.99 -24.15 4.79
CA ILE A 351 31.39 -23.97 3.39
C ILE A 351 31.98 -22.55 3.20
N SER A 352 32.89 -22.39 2.24
CA SER A 352 33.56 -21.13 1.91
C SER A 352 32.61 -20.05 1.39
N PRO A 353 32.92 -18.75 1.61
CA PRO A 353 32.01 -17.65 1.29
C PRO A 353 32.10 -17.23 -0.19
N ASP A 354 31.10 -17.60 -0.99
CA ASP A 354 30.89 -17.07 -2.36
C ASP A 354 29.38 -16.93 -2.67
N VAL A 355 28.71 -15.96 -2.02
CA VAL A 355 27.41 -15.43 -2.45
C VAL A 355 27.36 -13.93 -2.15
N ILE A 356 26.96 -13.11 -3.14
CA ILE A 356 26.85 -11.66 -3.03
C ILE A 356 25.39 -11.26 -2.72
N GLY A 357 25.19 -10.22 -1.92
CA GLY A 357 23.89 -9.54 -1.75
C GLY A 357 23.14 -9.84 -0.44
N MET A 358 23.51 -10.89 0.29
CA MET A 358 22.95 -11.19 1.62
C MET A 358 24.05 -11.07 2.68
N GLN A 359 23.79 -10.37 3.79
CA GLN A 359 24.78 -10.18 4.85
C GLN A 359 24.84 -11.43 5.77
N ILE A 360 25.50 -12.49 5.28
CA ILE A 360 25.59 -13.78 5.97
C ILE A 360 26.56 -13.67 7.17
N LEU A 361 26.01 -13.39 8.35
CA LEU A 361 26.73 -13.49 9.61
C LEU A 361 26.89 -14.98 9.99
N GLN A 362 28.09 -15.54 9.79
CA GLN A 362 28.43 -16.88 10.26
C GLN A 362 28.65 -16.87 11.78
N ILE A 363 27.58 -17.17 12.53
CA ILE A 363 27.65 -17.39 13.99
C ILE A 363 28.48 -18.64 14.27
N SER A 364 29.45 -18.55 15.19
CA SER A 364 30.26 -19.71 15.58
C SER A 364 29.47 -20.70 16.46
N PRO A 365 29.79 -22.00 16.50
CA PRO A 365 29.08 -22.96 17.36
C PRO A 365 29.05 -22.55 18.85
N VAL A 366 30.15 -21.96 19.34
CA VAL A 366 30.24 -21.43 20.72
C VAL A 366 29.31 -20.23 20.91
N GLN A 367 29.24 -19.32 19.94
CA GLN A 367 28.35 -18.16 20.00
C GLN A 367 26.87 -18.55 19.88
N SER A 368 26.55 -19.59 19.10
CA SER A 368 25.21 -20.17 19.04
C SER A 368 24.79 -20.79 20.37
N ALA A 369 25.70 -21.50 21.05
CA ALA A 369 25.45 -22.06 22.37
C ALA A 369 25.31 -20.97 23.46
N ILE A 370 26.06 -19.87 23.37
CA ILE A 370 25.88 -18.70 24.24
C ILE A 370 24.49 -18.10 24.02
N GLN A 371 24.07 -17.88 22.77
CA GLN A 371 22.76 -17.32 22.44
C GLN A 371 21.60 -18.20 22.94
N GLU A 372 21.67 -19.53 22.77
CA GLU A 372 20.67 -20.47 23.31
C GLU A 372 20.57 -20.42 24.85
N VAL A 373 21.72 -20.28 25.54
CA VAL A 373 21.77 -20.16 27.00
C VAL A 373 21.24 -18.80 27.47
N GLU A 374 21.54 -17.70 26.76
CA GLU A 374 20.98 -16.37 27.03
C GLU A 374 19.47 -16.33 26.81
N GLU A 375 18.97 -16.93 25.73
CA GLU A 375 17.54 -17.04 25.42
C GLU A 375 16.79 -17.82 26.50
N LYS A 376 17.29 -19.01 26.90
CA LYS A 376 16.69 -19.78 28.01
C LYS A 376 16.80 -19.07 29.37
N MET A 377 17.88 -18.32 29.64
CA MET A 377 17.96 -17.51 30.86
C MET A 377 16.92 -16.38 30.87
N CYS A 378 16.69 -15.71 29.73
CA CYS A 378 15.66 -14.70 29.58
C CYS A 378 14.24 -15.28 29.76
N GLU A 379 13.96 -16.45 29.19
CA GLU A 379 12.67 -17.13 29.35
C GLU A 379 12.41 -17.48 30.83
N VAL A 380 13.37 -18.09 31.53
CA VAL A 380 13.26 -18.41 32.96
C VAL A 380 13.13 -17.15 33.81
N ALA A 381 13.85 -16.07 33.50
CA ALA A 381 13.74 -14.80 34.20
C ALA A 381 12.35 -14.16 34.02
N GLY A 382 11.80 -14.16 32.80
CA GLY A 382 10.46 -13.66 32.49
C GLY A 382 9.36 -14.48 33.19
N LEU A 383 9.48 -15.81 33.20
CA LEU A 383 8.58 -16.69 33.94
C LEU A 383 8.68 -16.46 35.45
N ASN A 384 9.89 -16.36 36.01
CA ASN A 384 10.09 -16.04 37.44
C ASN A 384 9.45 -14.71 37.82
N LEU A 385 9.63 -13.65 37.01
CA LEU A 385 8.98 -12.36 37.24
C LEU A 385 7.45 -12.52 37.23
N ARG A 386 6.88 -13.15 36.19
CA ARG A 386 5.44 -13.40 36.05
C ARG A 386 4.86 -14.17 37.24
N TYR A 387 5.46 -15.30 37.61
CA TYR A 387 5.01 -16.10 38.75
C TYR A 387 5.25 -15.38 40.11
N SER A 388 6.27 -14.52 40.25
CA SER A 388 6.49 -13.74 41.48
C SER A 388 5.49 -12.58 41.67
N ILE A 389 4.97 -12.02 40.58
CA ILE A 389 3.86 -11.06 40.62
C ILE A 389 2.56 -11.80 40.96
N LEU A 390 2.30 -12.91 40.27
CA LEU A 390 1.12 -13.73 40.52
C LEU A 390 1.08 -14.33 41.93
N ALA A 391 2.22 -14.70 42.52
CA ALA A 391 2.30 -15.18 43.92
C ALA A 391 1.94 -14.11 44.97
N LYS A 392 1.93 -12.82 44.61
CA LYS A 392 1.44 -11.72 45.47
C LYS A 392 -0.08 -11.55 45.36
N THR A 393 -0.72 -12.13 44.33
CA THR A 393 -2.17 -12.23 44.21
C THR A 393 -2.63 -13.57 44.78
N SER A 394 -3.70 -13.59 45.58
CA SER A 394 -4.19 -14.83 46.22
C SER A 394 -4.97 -15.75 45.27
N GLN A 395 -4.59 -15.80 43.98
CA GLN A 395 -5.23 -16.61 42.95
C GLN A 395 -4.46 -17.91 42.71
N ALA A 396 -5.18 -19.01 42.44
CA ALA A 396 -4.56 -20.28 42.08
C ALA A 396 -4.13 -20.26 40.60
N VAL A 397 -2.81 -20.27 40.35
CA VAL A 397 -2.24 -20.19 39.00
C VAL A 397 -1.70 -21.56 38.56
N PRO A 398 -2.00 -22.02 37.32
CA PRO A 398 -1.45 -23.27 36.80
C PRO A 398 0.06 -23.18 36.62
N THR A 399 0.80 -24.12 37.21
CA THR A 399 2.27 -24.18 37.21
C THR A 399 2.86 -24.95 36.03
N ASN A 400 2.03 -25.53 35.15
CA ASN A 400 2.45 -26.46 34.10
C ASN A 400 3.54 -25.91 33.17
N SER A 401 3.45 -24.64 32.76
CA SER A 401 4.46 -23.99 31.91
C SER A 401 5.81 -23.83 32.62
N LEU A 402 5.79 -23.39 33.90
CA LEU A 402 7.00 -23.28 34.71
C LEU A 402 7.65 -24.66 34.92
N ALA A 403 6.86 -25.68 35.26
CA ALA A 403 7.35 -27.04 35.45
C ALA A 403 7.93 -27.62 34.15
N MET A 404 7.26 -27.44 33.01
CA MET A 404 7.74 -27.91 31.71
C MET A 404 9.10 -27.27 31.36
N ASN A 405 9.22 -25.95 31.43
CA ASN A 405 10.45 -25.27 31.03
C ASN A 405 11.62 -25.55 31.97
N LEU A 406 11.40 -25.59 33.29
CA LEU A 406 12.41 -26.02 34.26
C LEU A 406 12.89 -27.45 33.99
N ASN A 407 11.99 -28.38 33.66
CA ASN A 407 12.38 -29.74 33.28
C ASN A 407 13.25 -29.76 32.01
N THR A 408 13.00 -28.91 31.01
CA THR A 408 13.87 -28.81 29.80
C THR A 408 15.26 -28.21 30.04
N ILE A 409 15.55 -27.78 31.26
CA ILE A 409 16.82 -27.15 31.67
C ILE A 409 17.55 -28.00 32.71
N ILE A 410 16.80 -28.70 33.58
CA ILE A 410 17.33 -29.54 34.66
C ILE A 410 17.50 -31.00 34.19
N ASP A 411 16.45 -31.58 33.57
CA ASP A 411 16.42 -32.98 33.12
C ASP A 411 16.66 -33.08 31.61
N VAL A 412 17.84 -32.62 31.16
CA VAL A 412 18.21 -32.62 29.74
C VAL A 412 18.55 -34.06 29.28
N PRO A 413 17.99 -34.56 28.16
CA PRO A 413 18.28 -35.90 27.66
C PRO A 413 19.74 -36.05 27.20
N ALA A 414 20.30 -37.25 27.39
CA ALA A 414 21.70 -37.55 27.11
C ALA A 414 22.08 -37.23 25.64
N GLY A 415 23.07 -36.35 25.46
CA GLY A 415 23.50 -35.84 24.16
C GLY A 415 23.03 -34.41 23.84
N SER A 416 22.40 -33.71 24.79
CA SER A 416 22.02 -32.30 24.67
C SER A 416 22.38 -31.50 25.94
N GLY A 417 22.33 -30.16 25.85
CA GLY A 417 22.57 -29.23 26.96
C GLY A 417 24.04 -28.91 27.24
N ILE A 418 24.27 -28.16 28.33
CA ILE A 418 25.56 -27.55 28.68
C ILE A 418 26.69 -28.60 28.87
N GLY A 419 26.34 -29.85 29.18
CA GLY A 419 27.28 -30.96 29.34
C GLY A 419 27.61 -31.75 28.05
N ALA A 420 27.15 -31.31 26.87
CA ALA A 420 27.35 -32.00 25.59
C ALA A 420 28.59 -31.53 24.79
N SER A 421 29.57 -30.92 25.47
CA SER A 421 30.82 -30.37 24.91
C SER A 421 31.97 -31.39 24.81
#